data_AF-A0A1Q2YZL3-F1
#
_entry.id   AF-A0A1Q2YZL3-F1
#
_cell.length_a   1.000
_cell.length_b   1.000
_cell.length_c   1.000
_cell.angle_alpha   90.00
_cell.angle_beta   90.00
_cell.angle_gamma   90.00
#
_symmetry.space_group_name_H-M   'P 1'
#
loop_
_entity.id
_entity.type
_entity.pdbx_description
1 polymer ?
#
loop_
_entity_poly.entity_id
_entity_poly.type
_entity_poly.pdbx_seq_one_letter_code
_entity_poly.pdbx_strand_id
1 'polypeptide(L)'
;MSVAATDGQPPEIVESLFPSGVPGAMEAWCDLADREMAEAADLSGLRTPQRVRTLIATRLRLARPDKEAVRLALARQALPWNARLAARTLARTVSAIWEAAGDRSDDLSWYTRRATLAGLYGSVLAYWMGDPSEDDAATLAFLDRQLARLARMQKPGKVA
;
A
#
# COMPACT_ATOMS: atom_id res chain seq x y z
N MET A 1 -9.64 2.85 -25.77
CA MET A 1 -8.17 2.82 -25.55
C MET A 1 -7.85 1.42 -25.08
N SER A 2 -7.46 0.54 -26.00
CA SER A 2 -7.30 -0.91 -25.76
C SER A 2 -6.11 -1.15 -24.84
N VAL A 3 -6.35 -1.75 -23.67
CA VAL A 3 -5.29 -2.32 -22.86
C VAL A 3 -4.85 -3.60 -23.55
N ALA A 4 -3.61 -3.65 -24.01
CA ALA A 4 -3.04 -4.86 -24.59
C ALA A 4 -2.86 -5.91 -23.49
N ALA A 5 -3.43 -7.10 -23.68
CA ALA A 5 -3.18 -8.26 -22.83
C ALA A 5 -1.86 -8.90 -23.25
N THR A 6 -0.95 -9.11 -22.30
CA THR A 6 0.45 -9.48 -22.61
C THR A 6 0.70 -10.98 -22.71
N ASP A 7 -0.31 -11.85 -22.59
CA ASP A 7 -0.11 -13.32 -22.64
C ASP A 7 -0.89 -14.02 -23.77
N GLY A 8 -1.03 -13.37 -24.93
CA GLY A 8 -1.78 -13.93 -26.07
C GLY A 8 -3.30 -14.02 -25.86
N GLN A 9 -3.81 -13.42 -24.78
CA GLN A 9 -5.23 -13.25 -24.55
C GLN A 9 -5.80 -12.15 -25.46
N PRO A 10 -7.02 -12.35 -26.01
CA PRO A 10 -7.64 -11.32 -26.83
C PRO A 10 -7.96 -10.08 -25.98
N PRO A 11 -7.83 -8.87 -26.54
CA PRO A 11 -8.00 -7.62 -25.79
C PRO A 11 -9.41 -7.46 -25.17
N GLU A 12 -10.40 -8.14 -25.76
CA GLU A 12 -11.78 -8.23 -25.25
C GLU A 12 -11.90 -8.90 -23.87
N ILE A 13 -10.93 -9.71 -23.47
CA ILE A 13 -10.89 -10.29 -22.11
C ILE A 13 -10.79 -9.20 -21.05
N VAL A 14 -10.11 -8.09 -21.31
CA VAL A 14 -10.00 -7.00 -20.31
C VAL A 14 -11.37 -6.36 -20.08
N GLU A 15 -12.15 -6.14 -21.15
CA GLU A 15 -13.50 -5.58 -21.06
C GLU A 15 -14.49 -6.57 -20.44
N SER A 16 -14.31 -7.87 -20.71
CA SER A 16 -15.11 -8.94 -20.11
C SER A 16 -14.80 -9.17 -18.63
N LEU A 17 -13.53 -9.11 -18.22
CA LEU A 17 -13.10 -9.36 -16.84
C LEU A 17 -13.26 -8.12 -15.96
N PHE A 18 -13.14 -6.93 -16.55
CA PHE A 18 -13.27 -5.65 -15.85
C PHE A 18 -14.33 -4.78 -16.54
N PRO A 19 -15.62 -4.94 -16.20
CA PRO A 19 -16.70 -4.10 -16.74
C PRO A 19 -16.49 -2.60 -16.51
N SER A 20 -15.75 -2.25 -15.46
CA SER A 20 -15.36 -0.87 -15.12
C SER A 20 -14.08 -0.40 -15.84
N GLY A 21 -13.50 -1.22 -16.72
CA GLY A 21 -12.25 -0.98 -17.42
C GLY A 21 -11.03 -0.89 -16.50
N VAL A 22 -10.08 -0.03 -16.86
CA VAL A 22 -8.81 0.19 -16.13
C VAL A 22 -9.01 0.44 -14.62
N PRO A 23 -9.96 1.29 -14.17
CA PRO A 23 -10.29 1.41 -12.74
C PRO A 23 -10.55 0.09 -12.02
N GLY A 24 -11.31 -0.82 -12.64
CA GLY A 24 -11.61 -2.13 -12.08
C GLY A 24 -10.38 -3.03 -12.01
N ALA A 25 -9.57 -3.02 -13.06
CA ALA A 25 -8.30 -3.74 -13.10
C ALA A 25 -7.33 -3.26 -12.01
N MET A 26 -7.24 -1.94 -11.79
CA MET A 26 -6.41 -1.35 -10.74
C MET A 26 -6.88 -1.75 -9.33
N GLU A 27 -8.20 -1.72 -9.10
CA GLU A 27 -8.76 -2.12 -7.80
C GLU A 27 -8.50 -3.60 -7.52
N ALA A 28 -8.66 -4.46 -8.52
CA ALA A 28 -8.39 -5.89 -8.43
C ALA A 28 -6.90 -6.19 -8.23
N TRP A 29 -6.00 -5.49 -8.92
CA TRP A 29 -4.55 -5.64 -8.71
C TRP A 29 -4.13 -5.22 -7.30
N CYS A 30 -4.65 -4.08 -6.81
CA CYS A 30 -4.40 -3.67 -5.44
C CYS A 30 -4.90 -4.73 -4.45
N ASP A 31 -6.05 -5.35 -4.70
CA ASP A 31 -6.64 -6.39 -3.83
C ASP A 31 -5.79 -7.66 -3.81
N LEU A 32 -5.42 -8.16 -4.98
CA LEU A 32 -4.52 -9.30 -5.12
C LEU A 32 -3.23 -9.07 -4.33
N ALA A 33 -2.57 -7.96 -4.58
CA ALA A 33 -1.24 -7.76 -4.02
C ALA A 33 -1.28 -7.37 -2.52
N ASP A 34 -2.44 -6.97 -1.98
CA ASP A 34 -2.65 -6.88 -0.53
C ASP A 34 -2.80 -8.26 0.13
N ARG A 35 -3.44 -9.22 -0.54
CA ARG A 35 -3.49 -10.62 -0.08
C ARG A 35 -2.11 -11.27 -0.14
N GLU A 36 -1.39 -11.12 -1.24
CA GLU A 36 -0.02 -11.65 -1.39
C GLU A 36 0.93 -11.08 -0.34
N MET A 37 0.79 -9.80 0.02
CA MET A 37 1.52 -9.20 1.13
C MET A 37 1.23 -9.91 2.46
N ALA A 38 -0.05 -10.13 2.77
CA ALA A 38 -0.45 -10.77 4.01
C ALA A 38 0.02 -12.23 4.09
N GLU A 39 0.01 -12.94 2.96
CA GLU A 39 0.47 -14.34 2.87
C GLU A 39 1.99 -14.47 2.93
N ALA A 40 2.73 -13.57 2.28
CA ALA A 40 4.19 -13.67 2.17
C ALA A 40 4.96 -13.10 3.37
N ALA A 41 4.32 -12.31 4.23
CA ALA A 41 4.98 -11.66 5.35
C ALA A 41 5.16 -12.62 6.55
N ASP A 42 6.41 -12.85 6.96
CA ASP A 42 6.70 -13.52 8.24
C ASP A 42 6.55 -12.52 9.39
N LEU A 43 5.51 -12.73 10.21
CA LEU A 43 5.15 -11.90 11.34
C LEU A 43 5.41 -12.58 12.69
N SER A 44 6.01 -13.77 12.67
CA SER A 44 6.25 -14.58 13.87
C SER A 44 7.19 -13.86 14.84
N GLY A 45 6.84 -13.88 16.14
CA GLY A 45 7.62 -13.21 17.19
C GLY A 45 7.66 -11.68 17.14
N LEU A 46 7.11 -11.03 16.12
CA LEU A 46 7.14 -9.57 15.96
C LEU A 46 6.04 -8.87 16.76
N ARG A 47 6.37 -7.70 17.32
CA ARG A 47 5.38 -6.77 17.90
C ARG A 47 4.66 -6.00 16.80
N THR A 48 3.46 -5.47 17.07
CA THR A 48 2.63 -4.74 16.09
C THR A 48 3.39 -3.69 15.26
N PRO A 49 4.23 -2.81 15.83
CA PRO A 49 4.98 -1.84 15.01
C PRO A 49 5.95 -2.50 14.02
N GLN A 50 6.59 -3.60 14.42
CA GLN A 50 7.48 -4.38 13.57
C GLN A 50 6.68 -5.12 12.50
N ARG A 51 5.50 -5.64 12.82
CA ARG A 51 4.61 -6.28 11.85
C ARG A 51 4.18 -5.31 10.75
N VAL A 52 3.75 -4.11 11.12
CA VAL A 52 3.37 -3.05 10.16
C VAL A 52 4.55 -2.71 9.24
N ARG A 53 5.76 -2.55 9.80
CA ARG A 53 6.98 -2.34 9.02
C ARG A 53 7.21 -3.49 8.02
N THR A 54 7.18 -4.73 8.49
CA THR A 54 7.41 -5.93 7.68
C THR A 54 6.39 -6.06 6.56
N LEU A 55 5.11 -5.78 6.83
CA LEU A 55 4.05 -5.81 5.83
C LEU A 55 4.29 -4.76 4.73
N ILE A 56 4.58 -3.51 5.09
CA ILE A 56 4.88 -2.46 4.10
C ILE A 56 6.13 -2.83 3.28
N ALA A 57 7.21 -3.28 3.93
CA ALA A 57 8.42 -3.70 3.23
C ALA A 57 8.16 -4.87 2.27
N THR A 58 7.35 -5.85 2.70
CA THR A 58 6.95 -7.00 1.87
C THR A 58 6.13 -6.54 0.67
N ARG A 59 5.17 -5.64 0.88
CA ARG A 59 4.34 -5.08 -0.20
C ARG A 59 5.17 -4.39 -1.28
N LEU A 60 6.15 -3.59 -0.87
CA LEU A 60 7.07 -2.90 -1.79
C LEU A 60 7.98 -3.89 -2.53
N ARG A 61 8.54 -4.87 -1.80
CA ARG A 61 9.39 -5.92 -2.38
C ARG A 61 8.65 -6.73 -3.44
N LEU A 62 7.42 -7.16 -3.15
CA LEU A 62 6.58 -7.90 -4.10
C LEU A 62 6.22 -7.07 -5.33
N ALA A 63 5.99 -5.76 -5.16
CA ALA A 63 5.67 -4.85 -6.26
C ALA A 63 6.89 -4.41 -7.08
N ARG A 64 8.12 -4.70 -6.64
CA ARG A 64 9.36 -4.25 -7.28
C ARG A 64 9.49 -4.65 -8.76
N PRO A 65 9.18 -5.89 -9.18
CA PRO A 65 9.23 -6.27 -10.60
C PRO A 65 8.33 -5.38 -11.48
N ASP A 66 7.22 -4.89 -10.90
CA ASP A 66 6.20 -4.11 -11.60
C ASP A 66 6.26 -2.60 -11.26
N LYS A 67 7.41 -2.09 -10.79
CA LYS A 67 7.56 -0.71 -10.29
C LYS A 67 7.09 0.35 -11.30
N GLU A 68 7.34 0.15 -12.59
CA GLU A 68 6.86 1.05 -13.65
C GLU A 68 5.34 1.00 -13.83
N ALA A 69 4.73 -0.18 -13.76
CA ALA A 69 3.28 -0.32 -13.81
C ALA A 69 2.62 0.37 -12.61
N VAL A 70 3.20 0.23 -11.41
CA VAL A 70 2.76 0.95 -10.21
C VAL A 70 2.88 2.46 -10.39
N ARG A 71 3.96 2.96 -11.00
CA ARG A 71 4.15 4.38 -11.29
C ARG A 71 3.04 4.93 -12.20
N LEU A 72 2.70 4.21 -13.26
CA LEU A 72 1.63 4.58 -14.19
C LEU A 72 0.25 4.53 -13.51
N ALA A 73 0.00 3.51 -12.69
CA ALA A 73 -1.21 3.38 -11.90
C ALA A 73 -1.39 4.55 -10.92
N LEU A 74 -0.32 4.96 -10.23
CA LEU A 74 -0.34 6.09 -9.31
C LEU A 74 -0.57 7.42 -10.04
N ALA A 75 0.09 7.64 -11.18
CA ALA A 75 -0.14 8.82 -12.01
C ALA A 75 -1.61 8.92 -12.46
N ARG A 76 -2.23 7.78 -12.81
CA ARG A 76 -3.65 7.70 -13.14
C ARG A 76 -4.53 8.01 -11.93
N GLN A 77 -4.20 7.48 -10.76
CA GLN A 77 -4.93 7.72 -9.50
C GLN A 77 -4.84 9.15 -9.00
N ALA A 78 -3.75 9.86 -9.29
CA ALA A 78 -3.54 11.26 -8.91
C ALA A 78 -4.51 12.22 -9.62
N LEU A 79 -5.20 11.78 -10.68
CA LEU A 79 -6.18 12.60 -11.39
C LEU A 79 -7.43 12.84 -10.52
N PRO A 80 -7.98 14.06 -10.48
CA PRO A 80 -9.08 14.41 -9.56
C PRO A 80 -10.32 13.52 -9.67
N TRP A 81 -10.70 13.11 -10.89
CA TRP A 81 -11.84 12.22 -11.12
C TRP A 81 -11.61 10.78 -10.63
N ASN A 82 -10.36 10.39 -10.41
CA ASN A 82 -9.99 9.10 -9.82
C ASN A 82 -9.76 9.19 -8.30
N ALA A 83 -9.89 10.36 -7.68
CA ALA A 83 -9.60 10.55 -6.25
C ALA A 83 -10.40 9.61 -5.34
N ARG A 84 -11.69 9.37 -5.66
CA ARG A 84 -12.52 8.43 -4.90
C ARG A 84 -12.04 6.99 -5.00
N LEU A 85 -11.56 6.58 -6.18
CA LEU A 85 -10.97 5.25 -6.37
C LEU A 85 -9.67 5.14 -5.59
N ALA A 86 -8.77 6.12 -5.76
CA ALA A 86 -7.48 6.17 -5.08
C ALA A 86 -7.62 6.10 -3.55
N ALA A 87 -8.54 6.90 -2.99
CA ALA A 87 -8.82 6.90 -1.55
C ALA A 87 -9.33 5.53 -1.07
N ARG A 88 -10.21 4.89 -1.86
CA ARG A 88 -10.78 3.58 -1.51
C ARG A 88 -9.73 2.48 -1.54
N THR A 89 -8.92 2.41 -2.60
CA THR A 89 -7.85 1.42 -2.70
C THR A 89 -6.82 1.61 -1.60
N LEU A 90 -6.43 2.86 -1.30
CA LEU A 90 -5.52 3.17 -0.20
C LEU A 90 -6.09 2.76 1.17
N ALA A 91 -7.36 3.09 1.44
CA ALA A 91 -8.01 2.73 2.69
C ALA A 91 -8.12 1.20 2.85
N ARG A 92 -8.37 0.47 1.76
CA ARG A 92 -8.40 -1.00 1.75
C ARG A 92 -7.03 -1.59 2.03
N THR A 93 -5.98 -1.13 1.35
CA THR A 93 -4.59 -1.58 1.60
C THR A 93 -4.15 -1.34 3.04
N VAL A 94 -4.43 -0.16 3.59
CA VAL A 94 -4.10 0.17 4.98
C VAL A 94 -4.88 -0.70 5.97
N SER A 95 -6.13 -1.02 5.65
CA SER A 95 -6.93 -1.93 6.48
C SER A 95 -6.36 -3.35 6.45
N ALA A 96 -5.99 -3.85 5.27
CA ALA A 96 -5.34 -5.15 5.12
C ALA A 96 -4.01 -5.23 5.90
N ILE A 97 -3.21 -4.15 5.91
CA ILE A 97 -1.99 -4.08 6.73
C ILE A 97 -2.32 -4.19 8.22
N TRP A 98 -3.31 -3.45 8.72
CA TRP A 98 -3.68 -3.50 10.14
C TRP A 98 -4.29 -4.84 10.55
N GLU A 99 -5.11 -5.43 9.68
CA GLU A 99 -5.71 -6.75 9.86
C GLU A 99 -4.62 -7.84 9.93
N ALA A 100 -3.69 -7.85 8.97
CA ALA A 100 -2.55 -8.78 8.97
C ALA A 100 -1.61 -8.56 10.17
N ALA A 101 -1.43 -7.31 10.62
CA ALA A 101 -0.64 -7.01 11.82
C ALA A 101 -1.30 -7.52 13.12
N GLY A 102 -2.59 -7.89 13.07
CA GLY A 102 -3.38 -8.41 14.18
C GLY A 102 -3.93 -7.33 15.10
N ASP A 103 -4.11 -6.09 14.61
CA ASP A 103 -4.74 -5.03 15.38
C ASP A 103 -6.26 -5.26 15.45
N ARG A 104 -6.78 -5.48 16.67
CA ARG A 104 -8.22 -5.64 16.96
C ARG A 104 -8.78 -4.46 17.75
N SER A 105 -8.22 -3.27 17.54
CA SER A 105 -8.63 -2.11 18.33
C SER A 105 -9.92 -1.50 17.80
N ASP A 106 -10.97 -1.48 18.60
CA ASP A 106 -12.33 -1.11 18.16
C ASP A 106 -12.72 0.35 18.51
N ASP A 107 -11.76 1.14 19.00
CA ASP A 107 -12.00 2.52 19.50
C ASP A 107 -11.86 3.60 18.42
N LEU A 108 -12.15 4.87 18.76
CA LEU A 108 -11.80 6.08 17.97
C LEU A 108 -10.34 6.08 17.45
N SER A 109 -9.46 5.36 18.13
CA SER A 109 -8.08 5.09 17.73
C SER A 109 -7.96 4.32 16.40
N TRP A 110 -8.99 3.58 15.97
CA TRP A 110 -9.08 2.82 14.71
C TRP A 110 -9.05 3.74 13.48
N TYR A 111 -9.86 4.80 13.47
CA TYR A 111 -9.93 5.76 12.35
C TYR A 111 -8.64 6.56 12.24
N THR A 112 -8.14 7.08 13.36
CA THR A 112 -6.90 7.87 13.41
C THR A 112 -5.68 7.04 13.01
N ARG A 113 -5.60 5.77 13.43
CA ARG A 113 -4.52 4.86 13.00
C ARG A 113 -4.55 4.59 11.51
N ARG A 114 -5.73 4.34 10.93
CA ARG A 114 -5.87 4.15 9.48
C ARG A 114 -5.53 5.41 8.71
N ALA A 115 -6.05 6.57 9.12
CA ALA A 115 -5.74 7.84 8.46
C ALA A 115 -4.23 8.15 8.49
N THR A 116 -3.59 7.94 9.64
CA THR A 116 -2.15 8.23 9.77
C THR A 116 -1.29 7.21 9.02
N LEU A 117 -1.67 5.92 9.04
CA LEU A 117 -0.98 4.91 8.26
C LEU A 117 -1.16 5.12 6.75
N ALA A 118 -2.33 5.60 6.31
CA ALA A 118 -2.58 5.97 4.91
C ALA A 118 -1.66 7.10 4.45
N GLY A 119 -1.53 8.17 5.25
CA GLY A 119 -0.60 9.26 4.95
C GLY A 119 0.86 8.79 4.94
N LEU A 120 1.25 7.94 5.89
CA LEU A 120 2.58 7.34 5.94
C LEU A 120 2.85 6.48 4.71
N TYR A 121 1.97 5.51 4.40
CA TYR A 121 2.11 4.61 3.27
C TYR A 121 2.17 5.37 1.95
N GLY A 122 1.29 6.36 1.75
CA GLY A 122 1.32 7.21 0.56
C GLY A 122 2.65 7.94 0.40
N SER A 123 3.21 8.49 1.50
CA SER A 123 4.52 9.15 1.46
C SER A 123 5.69 8.20 1.17
N VAL A 124 5.63 6.97 1.70
CA VAL A 124 6.63 5.93 1.46
C VAL A 124 6.57 5.47 0.00
N LEU A 125 5.37 5.26 -0.53
CA LEU A 125 5.17 4.87 -1.93
C LEU A 125 5.67 5.94 -2.90
N ALA A 126 5.40 7.22 -2.61
CA ALA A 126 5.92 8.34 -3.38
C ALA A 126 7.45 8.43 -3.33
N TYR A 127 8.05 8.21 -2.15
CA TYR A 127 9.51 8.15 -2.00
C TYR A 127 10.11 6.98 -2.79
N TRP A 128 9.48 5.81 -2.70
CA TRP A 128 9.90 4.58 -3.37
C TRP A 128 9.99 4.73 -4.89
N MET A 129 9.08 5.50 -5.50
CA MET A 129 9.11 5.77 -6.95
C MET A 129 10.43 6.39 -7.44
N GLY A 130 11.08 7.20 -6.59
CA GLY A 130 12.32 7.89 -6.92
C GLY A 130 13.58 7.26 -6.34
N ASP A 131 13.46 6.13 -5.64
CA ASP A 131 14.59 5.49 -4.95
C ASP A 131 15.50 4.73 -5.92
N PRO A 132 16.78 5.15 -6.08
CA PRO A 132 17.76 4.46 -6.92
C PRO A 132 18.59 3.43 -6.15
N SER A 133 18.38 3.28 -4.84
CA SER A 133 19.21 2.41 -4.00
C SER A 133 18.94 0.93 -4.25
N GLU A 134 19.98 0.12 -4.06
CA GLU A 134 19.86 -1.33 -4.10
C GLU A 134 18.91 -1.82 -3.02
N ASP A 135 18.07 -2.78 -3.39
CA ASP A 135 17.06 -3.37 -2.51
C ASP A 135 16.13 -2.39 -1.78
N ASP A 136 15.92 -1.19 -2.35
CA ASP A 136 15.09 -0.12 -1.77
C ASP A 136 15.58 0.34 -0.38
N ALA A 137 16.88 0.22 -0.10
CA ALA A 137 17.48 0.53 1.21
C ALA A 137 17.15 1.96 1.71
N ALA A 138 17.16 2.95 0.82
CA ALA A 138 16.82 4.33 1.19
C ALA A 138 15.33 4.46 1.55
N THR A 139 14.44 3.77 0.83
CA THR A 139 13.01 3.69 1.13
C THR A 139 12.75 3.02 2.48
N LEU A 140 13.44 1.90 2.77
CA LEU A 140 13.30 1.21 4.06
C LEU A 140 13.77 2.09 5.22
N ALA A 141 14.88 2.82 5.05
CA ALA A 141 15.32 3.79 6.04
C ALA A 141 14.33 4.95 6.21
N PHE A 142 13.69 5.40 5.13
CA PHE A 142 12.63 6.42 5.19
C PHE A 142 11.39 5.91 5.93
N LEU A 143 10.95 4.69 5.64
CA LEU A 143 9.86 4.00 6.35
C LEU A 143 10.14 3.94 7.86
N ASP A 144 11.34 3.54 8.26
CA ASP A 144 11.74 3.44 9.66
C ASP A 144 11.65 4.80 10.39
N ARG A 145 12.10 5.88 9.73
CA ARG A 145 11.95 7.25 10.27
C ARG A 145 10.49 7.67 10.41
N GLN A 146 9.64 7.31 9.44
CA GLN A 146 8.20 7.62 9.49
C GLN A 146 7.49 6.86 10.61
N LEU A 147 7.78 5.58 10.78
CA LEU A 147 7.22 4.77 11.87
C LEU A 147 7.70 5.27 13.24
N ALA A 148 8.96 5.67 13.37
CA ALA A 148 9.46 6.28 14.60
C ALA A 148 8.74 7.61 14.90
N ARG A 149 8.45 8.42 13.88
CA ARG A 149 7.65 9.66 14.03
C ARG A 149 6.23 9.36 14.49
N LEU A 150 5.57 8.35 13.90
CA LEU A 150 4.24 7.88 14.31
C LEU A 150 4.23 7.48 15.80
N ALA A 151 5.21 6.67 16.22
CA ALA A 151 5.31 6.21 17.60
C ALA A 151 5.52 7.36 18.60
N ARG A 152 6.23 8.44 18.21
CA ARG A 152 6.38 9.63 19.06
C ARG A 152 5.08 10.41 19.22
N MET A 153 4.26 10.53 18.17
CA MET A 153 2.97 11.22 18.23
C MET A 153 1.95 10.50 19.13
N GLN A 154 2.07 9.18 19.28
CA GLN A 154 1.16 8.38 20.11
C GLN A 154 1.54 8.35 21.59
N LYS A 155 2.72 8.86 21.98
CA LYS A 155 3.08 9.01 23.39
C LYS A 155 2.41 10.28 23.93
N PRO A 156 1.59 10.21 25.00
CA PRO A 156 1.14 11.42 25.66
C PRO A 156 2.39 12.17 26.14
N GLY A 157 2.47 13.46 25.80
CA GLY A 157 3.55 14.31 26.30
C GLY A 157 3.58 14.21 27.82
N LYS A 158 4.73 13.83 28.39
CA LYS A 158 4.96 14.08 29.81
C LYS A 158 4.95 15.60 29.97
N VAL A 159 3.82 16.15 30.40
CA VAL A 159 3.78 17.49 30.95
C VAL A 159 4.55 17.39 32.27
N ALA A 160 5.75 17.96 32.27
CA ALA A 160 6.60 18.09 33.46
C ALA A 160 6.12 19.27 34.29
#